data_AF-A0AAN8L0F7-F1
#
_entry.id   AF-A0AAN8L0F7-F1
#
_cell.length_a   1.000
_cell.length_b   1.000
_cell.length_c   1.000
_cell.angle_alpha   90.00
_cell.angle_beta   90.00
_cell.angle_gamma   90.00
#
_symmetry.space_group_name_H-M   'P 1'
#
loop_
_entity.id
_entity.type
_entity.pdbx_description
1 polymer ?
#
loop_
_entity_poly.entity_id
_entity_poly.type
_entity_poly.pdbx_seq_one_letter_code
_entity_poly.pdbx_strand_id
1 'polypeptide(L)'
;MKKEKNCLSIYWSLHQSVIHGLNLVASYPYEAVERDYDYVRLASITADSEANVATLNRCLDAAKACNVDDLCQKLRTEYVSACIKPSAKSGLCNKAKCNKALRRFFDRVPPDYTHELLFCPCTDTACAERRRQTIVPGCSYEGSDKPSCLIQMRMCKGDYVCRGPVWLSSNTTANQPSRLPTAASRGTMEPVYSPTQA
;
A
#
# COMPACT_ATOMS: atom_id res chain seq x y z
N MET A 1 4.26 8.07 12.87
CA MET A 1 4.10 8.85 14.14
C MET A 1 4.82 8.15 15.31
N LYS A 2 5.54 8.84 16.21
CA LYS A 2 6.37 8.16 17.26
C LYS A 2 5.59 7.44 18.39
N LYS A 3 4.31 7.80 18.64
CA LYS A 3 3.46 7.23 19.72
C LYS A 3 2.14 6.61 19.21
N GLU A 4 2.13 6.17 17.95
CA GLU A 4 0.92 5.72 17.26
C GLU A 4 0.14 4.64 18.01
N LYS A 5 0.83 3.62 18.55
CA LYS A 5 0.19 2.55 19.33
C LYS A 5 -0.60 3.08 20.53
N ASN A 6 -0.05 4.06 21.26
CA ASN A 6 -0.68 4.61 22.44
C ASN A 6 -1.88 5.48 22.05
N CYS A 7 -1.73 6.30 21.00
CA CYS A 7 -2.83 7.10 20.46
C CYS A 7 -3.98 6.20 19.97
N LEU A 8 -3.68 5.15 19.22
CA LEU A 8 -4.67 4.17 18.76
C LEU A 8 -5.30 3.42 19.93
N SER A 9 -4.52 3.02 20.92
CA SER A 9 -5.06 2.35 22.12
C SER A 9 -6.07 3.24 22.85
N ILE A 10 -5.73 4.50 23.12
CA ILE A 10 -6.63 5.44 23.80
C ILE A 10 -7.89 5.67 22.96
N TYR A 11 -7.71 5.92 21.67
CA TYR A 11 -8.80 6.18 20.74
C TYR A 11 -9.80 5.01 20.65
N TRP A 12 -9.29 3.79 20.50
CA TRP A 12 -10.14 2.60 20.43
C TRP A 12 -10.76 2.23 21.78
N SER A 13 -10.09 2.50 22.91
CA SER A 13 -10.69 2.34 24.24
C SER A 13 -11.90 3.25 24.42
N LEU A 14 -11.85 4.50 23.93
CA LEU A 14 -12.98 5.43 23.97
C LEU A 14 -14.09 5.03 22.99
N HIS A 15 -13.75 4.59 21.78
CA HIS A 15 -14.75 4.18 20.78
C HIS A 15 -15.42 2.84 21.11
N GLN A 16 -14.74 1.91 21.79
CA GLN A 16 -15.31 0.60 22.11
C GLN A 16 -16.42 0.68 23.18
N SER A 17 -16.37 1.68 24.07
CA SER A 17 -17.46 2.04 24.99
C SER A 17 -18.64 2.73 24.31
N VAL A 18 -18.43 3.44 23.20
CA VAL A 18 -19.49 4.19 22.48
C VAL A 18 -20.23 3.31 21.44
N ILE A 19 -19.58 2.26 20.92
CA ILE A 19 -20.13 1.38 19.86
C ILE A 19 -21.16 0.35 20.39
N HIS A 20 -21.28 0.15 21.71
CA HIS A 20 -22.32 -0.76 22.26
C HIS A 20 -23.76 -0.25 22.10
N GLY A 21 -23.98 0.94 21.53
CA GLY A 21 -25.30 1.54 21.34
C GLY A 21 -25.76 1.81 19.90
N LEU A 22 -24.86 2.02 18.93
CA LEU A 22 -25.24 2.42 17.57
C LEU A 22 -24.28 1.83 16.53
N ASN A 23 -24.81 0.92 15.72
CA ASN A 23 -24.14 0.29 14.59
C ASN A 23 -24.15 1.24 13.37
N LEU A 24 -23.58 2.42 13.54
CA LEU A 24 -23.44 3.42 12.48
C LEU A 24 -21.99 3.42 12.00
N VAL A 25 -21.84 3.44 10.68
CA VAL A 25 -20.58 3.56 9.94
C VAL A 25 -19.61 4.46 10.70
N ALA A 26 -18.47 3.87 11.01
CA ALA A 26 -17.34 4.49 11.66
C ALA A 26 -16.94 5.82 10.97
N SER A 27 -17.48 6.96 11.43
CA SER A 27 -16.97 8.30 11.17
C SER A 27 -15.78 8.57 12.10
N TYR A 28 -14.56 8.58 11.57
CA TYR A 28 -13.32 8.49 12.35
C TYR A 28 -12.37 9.67 12.07
N PRO A 29 -11.63 10.17 13.09
CA PRO A 29 -11.24 11.58 13.25
C PRO A 29 -9.89 11.95 12.64
N TYR A 30 -9.61 11.50 11.42
CA TYR A 30 -8.50 12.03 10.63
C TYR A 30 -8.94 12.20 9.18
N GLU A 31 -9.69 13.25 8.93
CA GLU A 31 -9.89 13.84 7.61
C GLU A 31 -9.26 15.24 7.63
N ALA A 32 -7.96 15.25 7.37
CA ALA A 32 -7.30 16.36 6.71
C ALA A 32 -6.34 15.75 5.69
N VAL A 33 -6.89 14.92 4.78
CA VAL A 33 -6.16 14.52 3.58
C VAL A 33 -6.53 15.56 2.54
N GLU A 34 -5.70 16.59 2.42
CA GLU A 34 -5.73 17.52 1.29
C GLU A 34 -5.60 16.70 0.00
N ARG A 35 -6.74 16.39 -0.62
CA ARG A 35 -6.87 15.61 -1.86
C ARG A 35 -6.06 16.16 -3.04
N ASP A 36 -5.56 17.38 -2.91
CA ASP A 36 -4.81 18.09 -3.94
C ASP A 36 -3.40 17.47 -4.16
N TYR A 37 -2.76 16.97 -3.10
CA TYR A 37 -1.41 16.38 -3.23
C TYR A 37 -1.37 15.06 -4.00
N ASP A 38 -2.43 14.24 -3.92
CA ASP A 38 -2.46 12.97 -4.64
C ASP A 38 -2.56 13.18 -6.16
N TYR A 39 -3.20 14.25 -6.61
CA TYR A 39 -3.31 14.56 -8.05
C TYR A 39 -1.97 15.06 -8.62
N VAL A 40 -1.30 15.96 -7.90
CA VAL A 40 0.05 16.45 -8.26
C VAL A 40 1.06 15.31 -8.26
N ARG A 41 0.95 14.38 -7.30
CA ARG A 41 1.82 13.20 -7.18
C ARG A 41 1.56 12.16 -8.28
N LEU A 42 0.31 11.94 -8.66
CA LEU A 42 -0.03 11.10 -9.82
C LEU A 42 0.55 11.71 -11.11
N ALA A 43 0.45 13.04 -11.27
CA ALA A 43 0.99 13.75 -12.42
C ALA A 43 2.53 13.62 -12.52
N SER A 44 3.26 13.68 -11.40
CA SER A 44 4.72 13.49 -11.40
C SER A 44 5.13 12.06 -11.77
N ILE A 45 4.35 11.05 -11.37
CA ILE A 45 4.61 9.64 -11.74
C ILE A 45 4.37 9.42 -13.24
N THR A 46 3.33 10.04 -13.81
CA THR A 46 3.03 9.93 -15.25
C THR A 46 4.08 10.64 -16.12
N ALA A 47 4.58 11.80 -15.70
CA ALA A 47 5.59 12.55 -16.46
C ALA A 47 6.91 11.78 -16.63
N ASP A 48 7.28 10.94 -15.67
CA ASP A 48 8.53 10.15 -15.69
C ASP A 48 8.38 8.77 -16.38
N SER A 49 7.17 8.44 -16.81
CA SER A 49 6.83 7.17 -17.44
C SER A 49 6.96 7.18 -18.97
N GLU A 50 6.71 8.32 -19.62
CA GLU A 50 6.63 8.44 -21.09
C GLU A 50 8.01 8.40 -21.80
N ALA A 51 9.10 8.78 -21.13
CA ALA A 51 10.43 8.87 -21.75
C ALA A 51 11.26 7.57 -21.73
N ASN A 52 10.85 6.55 -20.97
CA ASN A 52 11.74 5.43 -20.57
C ASN A 52 11.11 4.04 -20.82
N VAL A 53 10.33 3.88 -21.90
CA VAL A 53 9.62 2.62 -22.24
C VAL A 53 10.52 1.59 -22.94
N ALA A 54 11.70 1.99 -23.42
CA ALA A 54 12.65 1.08 -24.05
C ALA A 54 13.76 0.66 -23.06
N THR A 55 13.72 -0.58 -22.58
CA THR A 55 14.86 -1.34 -22.01
C THR A 55 15.37 -1.07 -20.58
N LEU A 56 14.55 -0.58 -19.64
CA LEU A 56 15.00 -0.38 -18.25
C LEU A 56 14.15 -1.15 -17.21
N ASN A 57 14.82 -2.01 -16.43
CA ASN A 57 14.26 -2.75 -15.31
C ASN A 57 13.84 -1.78 -14.18
N ARG A 58 12.64 -1.18 -14.25
CA ARG A 58 12.18 -0.14 -13.31
C ARG A 58 12.33 -0.52 -11.83
N CYS A 59 12.07 -1.78 -11.46
CA CYS A 59 12.30 -2.25 -10.07
C CYS A 59 13.79 -2.26 -9.66
N LEU A 60 14.69 -2.49 -10.62
CA LEU A 60 16.13 -2.41 -10.38
C LEU A 60 16.56 -0.95 -10.20
N ASP A 61 16.01 -0.03 -10.99
CA ASP A 61 16.32 1.39 -10.88
C ASP A 61 15.78 2.00 -9.58
N ALA A 62 14.56 1.64 -9.18
CA ALA A 62 14.03 1.95 -7.84
C ALA A 62 14.95 1.44 -6.73
N ALA A 63 15.49 0.22 -6.89
CA ALA A 63 16.46 -0.33 -5.95
C ALA A 63 17.78 0.42 -5.93
N LYS A 64 18.25 0.95 -7.06
CA LYS A 64 19.45 1.81 -7.11
C LYS A 64 19.17 3.17 -6.46
N ALA A 65 18.04 3.79 -6.76
CA ALA A 65 17.64 5.08 -6.17
C ALA A 65 17.61 5.01 -4.64
N CYS A 66 17.00 3.96 -4.07
CA CYS A 66 17.03 3.72 -2.63
C CYS A 66 18.43 3.43 -2.08
N ASN A 67 19.35 2.88 -2.89
CA ASN A 67 20.72 2.60 -2.45
C ASN A 67 21.61 3.84 -2.45
N VAL A 68 21.24 4.91 -3.16
CA VAL A 68 21.94 6.21 -3.18
C VAL A 68 21.51 7.08 -1.99
N ASP A 69 20.26 6.97 -1.55
CA ASP A 69 19.77 7.67 -0.35
C ASP A 69 20.18 6.95 0.94
N ASP A 70 20.89 7.67 1.84
CA ASP A 70 21.41 7.11 3.09
C ASP A 70 20.32 6.57 4.02
N LEU A 71 19.16 7.23 4.08
CA LEU A 71 18.06 6.82 4.95
C LEU A 71 17.40 5.54 4.42
N CYS A 72 17.08 5.51 3.13
CA CYS A 72 16.47 4.37 2.45
C CYS A 72 17.41 3.17 2.50
N GLN A 73 18.68 3.35 2.14
CA GLN A 73 19.69 2.28 2.15
C GLN A 73 19.87 1.69 3.56
N LYS A 74 19.94 2.55 4.59
CA LYS A 74 20.09 2.12 5.99
C LYS A 74 18.90 1.33 6.48
N LEU A 75 17.68 1.84 6.28
CA LEU A 75 16.46 1.16 6.71
C LEU A 75 16.21 -0.11 5.89
N ARG A 76 16.59 -0.13 4.61
CA ARG A 76 16.53 -1.30 3.75
C ARG A 76 17.41 -2.42 4.29
N THR A 77 18.67 -2.11 4.56
CA THR A 77 19.62 -3.05 5.14
C THR A 77 19.16 -3.54 6.52
N GLU A 78 18.57 -2.65 7.34
CA GLU A 78 18.03 -3.00 8.66
C GLU A 78 16.94 -4.08 8.54
N TYR A 79 15.91 -3.88 7.71
CA TYR A 79 14.82 -4.86 7.60
C TYR A 79 15.28 -6.16 6.93
N VAL A 80 16.11 -6.08 5.87
CA VAL A 80 16.62 -7.27 5.18
C VAL A 80 17.41 -8.14 6.16
N SER A 81 18.30 -7.53 6.95
CA SER A 81 19.06 -8.26 7.97
C SER A 81 18.16 -8.86 9.06
N ALA A 82 17.07 -8.20 9.43
CA ALA A 82 16.12 -8.71 10.41
C ALA A 82 15.29 -9.90 9.89
N CYS A 83 15.03 -9.95 8.58
CA CYS A 83 14.24 -10.99 7.93
C CYS A 83 15.07 -12.22 7.52
N ILE A 84 16.36 -12.05 7.20
CA ILE A 84 17.24 -13.18 6.81
C ILE A 84 17.89 -13.86 8.03
N LYS A 85 18.13 -13.13 9.13
CA LYS A 85 18.80 -13.70 10.32
C LYS A 85 18.01 -14.90 10.89
N PRO A 86 18.62 -16.10 10.95
CA PRO A 86 17.96 -17.27 11.52
C PRO A 86 17.68 -17.04 13.01
N SER A 87 16.47 -17.40 13.45
CA SER A 87 16.09 -17.32 14.86
C SER A 87 16.68 -18.50 15.62
N ALA A 88 17.40 -18.20 16.71
CA ALA A 88 18.01 -19.20 17.59
C ALA A 88 17.01 -20.22 18.19
N LYS A 89 15.70 -19.98 18.10
CA LYS A 89 14.66 -20.84 18.71
C LYS A 89 14.00 -21.84 17.75
N SER A 90 14.10 -21.65 16.44
CA SER A 90 13.33 -22.47 15.47
C SER A 90 14.05 -22.74 14.15
N GLY A 91 15.28 -22.26 13.95
CA GLY A 91 16.00 -22.35 12.66
C GLY A 91 15.38 -21.49 11.54
N LEU A 92 14.13 -21.06 11.69
CA LEU A 92 13.39 -20.16 10.83
C LEU A 92 13.59 -18.69 11.24
N CYS A 93 13.30 -17.74 10.38
CA CYS A 93 13.47 -16.32 10.68
C CYS A 93 12.57 -15.83 11.84
N ASN A 94 12.95 -14.73 12.50
CA ASN A 94 12.07 -14.08 13.49
C ASN A 94 11.05 -13.16 12.81
N LYS A 95 9.88 -13.72 12.47
CA LYS A 95 8.78 -13.02 11.78
C LYS A 95 8.34 -11.73 12.49
N ALA A 96 8.27 -11.73 13.83
CA ALA A 96 7.88 -10.54 14.60
C ALA A 96 8.90 -9.39 14.46
N LYS A 97 10.20 -9.71 14.50
CA LYS A 97 11.28 -8.73 14.32
C LYS A 97 11.34 -8.21 12.88
N CYS A 98 11.20 -9.10 11.90
CA CYS A 98 11.11 -8.75 10.48
C CYS A 98 9.94 -7.78 10.21
N ASN A 99 8.72 -8.13 10.66
CA ASN A 99 7.54 -7.29 10.46
C ASN A 99 7.61 -5.94 11.22
N LYS A 100 8.35 -5.87 12.32
CA LYS A 100 8.61 -4.60 13.01
C LYS A 100 9.55 -3.70 12.20
N ALA A 101 10.62 -4.27 11.62
CA ALA A 101 11.56 -3.53 10.80
C ALA A 101 10.94 -3.10 9.45
N LEU A 102 10.14 -3.97 8.83
CA LEU A 102 9.38 -3.64 7.61
C LEU A 102 8.42 -2.47 7.84
N ARG A 103 7.63 -2.49 8.93
CA ARG A 103 6.77 -1.34 9.28
C ARG A 103 7.59 -0.05 9.42
N ARG A 104 8.71 -0.12 10.14
CA ARG A 104 9.61 1.03 10.30
C ARG A 104 10.14 1.56 8.95
N PHE A 105 10.41 0.69 7.98
CA PHE A 105 10.85 1.10 6.65
C PHE A 105 9.76 1.91 5.94
N PHE A 106 8.55 1.38 5.83
CA PHE A 106 7.43 2.08 5.17
C PHE A 106 6.94 3.33 5.93
N ASP A 107 7.10 3.38 7.25
CA ASP A 107 6.71 4.55 8.05
C ASP A 107 7.70 5.72 7.97
N ARG A 108 8.95 5.46 7.55
CA ARG A 108 10.06 6.42 7.66
C ARG A 108 10.68 6.80 6.33
N VAL A 109 10.68 5.90 5.35
CA VAL A 109 11.16 6.19 4.01
C VAL A 109 10.05 6.92 3.24
N PRO A 110 10.36 7.97 2.48
CA PRO A 110 9.38 8.67 1.66
C PRO A 110 8.59 7.72 0.73
N PRO A 111 7.32 8.04 0.43
CA PRO A 111 6.49 7.22 -0.44
C PRO A 111 7.07 7.09 -1.84
N ASP A 112 7.84 8.07 -2.33
CA ASP A 112 8.44 8.05 -3.67
C ASP A 112 9.34 6.81 -3.85
N TYR A 113 10.26 6.56 -2.90
CA TYR A 113 11.11 5.36 -2.94
C TYR A 113 10.33 4.06 -2.64
N THR A 114 9.45 4.07 -1.64
CA THR A 114 8.76 2.85 -1.21
C THR A 114 7.73 2.36 -2.23
N HIS A 115 7.03 3.28 -2.90
CA HIS A 115 6.06 2.95 -3.94
C HIS A 115 6.75 2.50 -5.22
N GLU A 116 7.86 3.15 -5.63
CA GLU A 116 8.66 2.67 -6.77
C GLU A 116 9.18 1.25 -6.56
N LEU A 117 9.61 0.90 -5.33
CA LEU A 117 10.08 -0.44 -4.99
C LEU A 117 8.96 -1.50 -4.98
N LEU A 118 7.74 -1.12 -4.63
CA LEU A 118 6.62 -2.06 -4.42
C LEU A 118 5.72 -2.20 -5.65
N PHE A 119 5.51 -1.10 -6.37
CA PHE A 119 4.54 -1.00 -7.46
C PHE A 119 5.19 -0.78 -8.84
N CYS A 120 6.49 -1.02 -8.96
CA CYS A 120 7.17 -0.98 -10.25
C CYS A 120 6.48 -1.88 -11.30
N PRO A 121 6.25 -1.38 -12.53
CA PRO A 121 5.77 -2.20 -13.63
C PRO A 121 6.87 -3.16 -14.08
N CYS A 122 6.49 -4.38 -14.45
CA CYS A 122 7.41 -5.42 -14.90
C CYS A 122 6.91 -6.05 -16.20
N THR A 123 7.83 -6.32 -17.11
CA THR A 123 7.58 -7.00 -18.39
C THR A 123 8.02 -8.47 -18.36
N ASP A 124 9.00 -8.81 -17.52
CA ASP A 124 9.64 -10.11 -17.42
C ASP A 124 9.47 -10.75 -16.03
N THR A 125 9.71 -12.06 -15.95
CA THR A 125 9.58 -12.85 -14.72
C THR A 125 10.65 -12.50 -13.69
N ALA A 126 11.86 -12.08 -14.10
CA ALA A 126 12.92 -11.72 -13.17
C ALA A 126 12.63 -10.39 -12.47
N CYS A 127 12.07 -9.40 -13.18
CA CYS A 127 11.53 -8.18 -12.57
C CYS A 127 10.39 -8.49 -11.60
N ALA A 128 9.44 -9.35 -12.01
CA ALA A 128 8.31 -9.71 -11.16
C ALA A 128 8.77 -10.40 -9.86
N GLU A 129 9.76 -11.27 -9.95
CA GLU A 129 10.33 -11.93 -8.76
C GLU A 129 11.11 -10.93 -7.89
N ARG A 130 11.86 -10.00 -8.48
CA ARG A 130 12.50 -8.92 -7.72
C ARG A 130 11.49 -8.10 -6.93
N ARG A 131 10.36 -7.74 -7.55
CA ARG A 131 9.25 -7.03 -6.90
C ARG A 131 8.65 -7.86 -5.77
N ARG A 132 8.46 -9.18 -5.97
CA ARG A 132 7.96 -10.10 -4.93
C ARG A 132 8.91 -10.18 -3.74
N GLN A 133 10.22 -10.17 -3.99
CA GLN A 133 11.26 -10.29 -2.96
C GLN A 133 11.47 -9.01 -2.15
N THR A 134 10.91 -7.86 -2.55
CA THR A 134 11.06 -6.56 -1.84
C THR A 134 10.75 -6.67 -0.34
N ILE A 135 9.75 -7.48 0.04
CA ILE A 135 9.32 -7.67 1.44
C ILE A 135 9.81 -8.99 2.07
N VAL A 136 10.67 -9.76 1.39
CA VAL A 136 11.19 -11.06 1.86
C VAL A 136 10.05 -12.03 2.25
N PRO A 137 9.24 -12.50 1.29
CA PRO A 137 8.01 -13.24 1.55
C PRO A 137 8.26 -14.55 2.31
N GLY A 138 9.40 -15.22 2.10
CA GLY A 138 9.77 -16.45 2.82
C GLY A 138 9.85 -16.29 4.35
N CYS A 139 9.93 -15.06 4.85
CA CYS A 139 9.90 -14.75 6.28
C CYS A 139 8.67 -13.94 6.71
N SER A 140 8.38 -12.85 6.00
CA SER A 140 7.36 -11.88 6.41
C SER A 140 5.94 -12.35 6.12
N TYR A 141 5.76 -13.12 5.05
CA TYR A 141 4.45 -13.51 4.54
C TYR A 141 4.19 -15.00 4.76
N GLU A 142 5.05 -15.85 4.22
CA GLU A 142 4.94 -17.30 4.27
C GLU A 142 4.93 -17.80 5.73
N GLY A 143 4.21 -18.89 5.95
CA GLY A 143 4.02 -19.53 7.24
C GLY A 143 3.65 -20.99 7.01
N SER A 144 3.93 -21.84 8.01
CA SER A 144 3.61 -23.28 7.96
C SER A 144 2.13 -23.51 7.71
N ASP A 145 1.29 -22.73 8.38
CA ASP A 145 -0.16 -22.83 8.32
C ASP A 145 -0.76 -21.59 7.65
N LYS A 146 -1.64 -21.83 6.67
CA LYS A 146 -2.44 -20.79 6.01
C LYS A 146 -3.85 -20.79 6.59
N PRO A 147 -4.12 -20.07 7.70
CA PRO A 147 -5.47 -19.99 8.25
C PRO A 147 -6.42 -19.27 7.28
N SER A 148 -7.73 -19.53 7.44
CA SER A 148 -8.77 -18.81 6.68
C SER A 148 -8.64 -17.28 6.85
N CYS A 149 -8.94 -16.53 5.78
CA CYS A 149 -8.94 -15.07 5.79
C CYS A 149 -9.81 -14.48 6.91
N LEU A 150 -10.91 -15.16 7.27
CA LEU A 150 -11.79 -14.72 8.37
C LEU A 150 -11.09 -14.77 9.74
N ILE A 151 -10.25 -15.78 9.96
CA ILE A 151 -9.47 -15.93 11.20
C ILE A 151 -8.40 -14.85 11.25
N GLN A 152 -7.65 -14.65 10.16
CA GLN A 152 -6.66 -13.56 10.05
C GLN A 152 -7.29 -12.19 10.30
N MET A 153 -8.48 -11.99 9.74
CA MET A 153 -9.25 -10.76 9.91
C MET A 153 -9.65 -10.53 11.37
N ARG A 154 -10.09 -11.57 12.09
CA ARG A 154 -10.39 -11.50 13.53
C ARG A 154 -9.14 -11.20 14.36
N MET A 155 -8.03 -11.87 14.05
CA MET A 155 -6.74 -11.62 14.72
C MET A 155 -6.28 -10.17 14.52
N CYS A 156 -6.41 -9.64 13.30
CA CYS A 156 -6.08 -8.26 12.97
C CYS A 156 -6.96 -7.24 13.72
N LYS A 157 -8.26 -7.52 13.92
CA LYS A 157 -9.15 -6.68 14.72
C LYS A 157 -8.70 -6.56 16.19
N GLY A 158 -7.99 -7.55 16.72
CA GLY A 158 -7.44 -7.53 18.08
C GLY A 158 -6.16 -6.70 18.22
N ASP A 159 -5.44 -6.40 17.13
CA ASP A 159 -4.22 -5.58 17.15
C ASP A 159 -4.55 -4.15 16.72
N TYR A 160 -4.29 -3.17 17.60
CA TYR A 160 -4.58 -1.76 17.33
C TYR A 160 -3.89 -1.20 16.10
N VAL A 161 -2.70 -1.71 15.73
CA VAL A 161 -1.96 -1.26 14.55
C VAL A 161 -2.57 -1.87 13.28
N CYS A 162 -2.99 -3.13 13.33
CA CYS A 162 -3.59 -3.81 12.19
C CYS A 162 -5.04 -3.34 11.95
N ARG A 163 -5.79 -3.14 13.03
CA ARG A 163 -7.15 -2.54 13.04
C ARG A 163 -7.16 -1.08 12.56
N GLY A 164 -6.01 -0.42 12.57
CA GLY A 164 -5.83 0.95 12.09
C GLY A 164 -6.09 1.12 10.58
N PRO A 165 -5.43 2.08 9.91
CA PRO A 165 -5.78 2.54 8.56
C PRO A 165 -5.92 1.43 7.48
N VAL A 166 -5.23 0.31 7.63
CA VAL A 166 -5.24 -0.82 6.67
C VAL A 166 -6.56 -1.60 6.68
N TRP A 167 -7.18 -1.81 7.86
CA TRP A 167 -8.53 -2.39 7.94
C TRP A 167 -9.58 -1.41 7.39
N LEU A 168 -9.36 -0.11 7.60
CA LEU A 168 -10.21 0.96 7.12
C LEU A 168 -10.14 1.12 5.58
N SER A 169 -8.96 1.05 4.96
CA SER A 169 -8.78 1.16 3.49
C SER A 169 -9.37 -0.02 2.72
N SER A 170 -9.39 -1.22 3.33
CA SER A 170 -10.09 -2.39 2.78
C SER A 170 -11.63 -2.24 2.81
N ASN A 171 -12.15 -1.34 3.65
CA ASN A 171 -13.57 -1.14 3.91
C ASN A 171 -14.07 0.27 3.54
N THR A 172 -13.20 1.11 2.96
CA THR A 172 -13.53 2.42 2.39
C THR A 172 -13.47 2.37 0.87
N THR A 173 -14.20 3.28 0.26
CA THR A 173 -14.47 3.43 -1.18
C THR A 173 -13.22 3.57 -2.07
N ALA A 174 -12.02 3.76 -1.51
CA ALA A 174 -10.80 4.07 -2.25
C ALA A 174 -10.31 2.92 -3.16
N ASN A 175 -10.54 1.66 -2.79
CA ASN A 175 -10.17 0.48 -3.59
C ASN A 175 -11.37 -0.38 -3.99
N GLN A 176 -12.59 0.17 -3.85
CA GLN A 176 -13.79 -0.54 -4.26
C GLN A 176 -13.88 -0.50 -5.80
N PRO A 177 -14.02 -1.65 -6.49
CA PRO A 177 -14.20 -1.65 -7.93
C PRO A 177 -15.58 -1.05 -8.24
N SER A 178 -15.59 0.25 -8.55
CA SER A 178 -16.77 0.93 -9.06
C SER A 178 -17.04 0.40 -10.47
N ARG A 179 -18.07 -0.43 -10.64
CA ARG A 179 -18.61 -0.67 -11.98
C ARG A 179 -19.35 0.60 -12.39
N LEU A 180 -18.68 1.49 -13.11
CA LEU A 180 -19.41 2.46 -13.93
C LEU A 180 -20.27 1.63 -14.90
N PRO A 181 -21.60 1.81 -14.93
CA PRO A 181 -22.40 1.20 -15.98
C PRO A 181 -21.87 1.75 -17.30
N THR A 182 -21.42 0.84 -18.18
CA THR A 182 -21.08 1.15 -19.56
C THR A 182 -22.28 1.88 -20.15
N ALA A 183 -22.14 3.19 -20.35
CA ALA A 183 -23.17 3.96 -21.03
C ALA A 183 -23.30 3.36 -22.43
N ALA A 184 -24.39 2.63 -22.64
CA ALA A 184 -24.83 2.20 -23.94
C ALA A 184 -25.22 3.45 -24.72
N SER A 185 -24.27 4.13 -25.34
CA SER A 185 -24.55 5.13 -26.37
C SER A 185 -24.87 4.38 -27.67
N ARG A 186 -26.04 3.73 -27.70
CA ARG A 186 -26.76 3.43 -28.93
C ARG A 186 -27.64 4.66 -29.18
N GLY A 187 -27.22 5.50 -30.11
CA GLY A 187 -27.91 6.74 -30.46
C GLY A 187 -27.29 7.35 -31.70
N THR A 188 -27.68 6.83 -32.85
CA THR A 188 -27.56 7.49 -34.15
C THR A 188 -28.08 8.92 -34.06
N MET A 189 -27.24 9.89 -34.40
CA MET A 189 -27.69 11.23 -34.78
C MET A 189 -27.09 11.54 -36.15
N GLU A 190 -28.01 11.62 -37.12
CA GLU A 190 -27.75 12.10 -38.48
C GLU A 190 -27.23 13.55 -38.47
N PRO A 191 -26.46 13.96 -39.50
CA PRO A 191 -25.99 15.32 -39.61
C PRO A 191 -27.15 16.23 -40.07
N VAL A 192 -27.61 17.12 -39.18
CA VAL A 192 -28.49 18.22 -39.57
C VAL A 192 -27.64 19.29 -40.27
N TYR A 193 -27.64 19.28 -41.60
CA TYR A 193 -27.23 20.42 -42.41
C TYR A 193 -28.26 21.54 -42.23
N SER A 194 -27.81 22.72 -41.75
CA SER A 194 -28.61 23.95 -41.83
C SER A 194 -28.01 24.88 -42.89
N PRO A 195 -28.81 25.42 -43.82
CA PRO A 195 -28.33 26.39 -44.79
C PRO A 195 -28.31 27.78 -44.14
N THR A 196 -27.28 28.57 -44.39
CA THR A 196 -27.36 30.02 -44.17
C THR A 196 -26.81 30.71 -45.41
N GLN A 197 -27.66 31.57 -45.94
CA GLN A 197 -27.50 32.35 -47.16
C GLN A 197 -26.35 33.36 -47.05
N ALA A 198 -25.64 33.54 -48.16
CA ALA A 198 -25.16 34.83 -48.66
C ALA A 198 -25.07 34.73 -50.19
#